data_AF-A0A661V8K8-F1
#
_entry.id   AF-A0A661V8K8-F1
#
_cell.length_a   1.000
_cell.length_b   1.000
_cell.length_c   1.000
_cell.angle_alpha   90.00
_cell.angle_beta   90.00
_cell.angle_gamma   90.00
#
_symmetry.space_group_name_H-M   'P 1'
#
loop_
_entity.id
_entity.type
_entity.pdbx_description
1 polymer ?
#
loop_
_entity_poly.entity_id
_entity_poly.type
_entity_poly.pdbx_seq_one_letter_code
_entity_poly.pdbx_strand_id
1 'polypeptide(L)'
;MRRTGAQIVWEMLKREEVEVVFGIPGGAIMHTYHPRQEYDIRHVLVRHEQCAAHAADGYARVSNRVGVAMATSGPGATNLVTGIATAMTDSSPIVCITGQVPTPVLGTDAFQEVDITGITLPITKHNYLVTDVDDLAYTIHEAFYIARSGRPGPVLIDLPKDVQMATTDFVPPEEEIRLPGYHPVGKGHPELVRRAADLINDAQRPVILAGQGVLLSGAMEALRAFAEKTETPVAMTLLGKGGFPESHPLALGMMGMHGEAFVNQAIQEADLLLAFGMRFDDRVTGKLEHYAPQARKVHVDMDAAELNKIVPVDVPILGDLRQVLEQLLPLVQPSSHAEWFHQITEWRGESRLRDIINQPENDHLAAPHFVNAIWEATAGEAIIVTDVGQHQMWAAQY
;
A
#
# COMPACT_ATOMS: atom_id res chain seq x y z
N MET A 1 -9.00 -35.68 -1.90
CA MET A 1 -9.77 -36.13 -0.71
C MET A 1 -11.05 -35.33 -0.67
N ARG A 2 -12.19 -35.95 -0.37
CA ARG A 2 -13.48 -35.23 -0.34
C ARG A 2 -13.52 -34.24 0.82
N ARG A 3 -13.83 -32.98 0.55
CA ARG A 3 -13.88 -31.87 1.52
C ARG A 3 -15.15 -31.04 1.32
N THR A 4 -15.63 -30.41 2.38
CA THR A 4 -16.67 -29.36 2.25
C THR A 4 -16.06 -28.06 1.73
N GLY A 5 -16.86 -27.17 1.13
CA GLY A 5 -16.41 -25.84 0.77
C GLY A 5 -15.80 -25.08 1.95
N ALA A 6 -16.42 -25.20 3.13
CA ALA A 6 -15.87 -24.66 4.38
C ALA A 6 -14.46 -25.16 4.71
N GLN A 7 -14.18 -26.46 4.52
CA GLN A 7 -12.84 -27.01 4.73
C GLN A 7 -11.86 -26.54 3.64
N ILE A 8 -12.32 -26.43 2.39
CA ILE A 8 -11.50 -25.92 1.27
C ILE A 8 -11.02 -24.50 1.56
N VAL A 9 -11.87 -23.63 2.13
CA VAL A 9 -11.45 -22.27 2.55
C VAL A 9 -10.22 -22.33 3.45
N TRP A 10 -10.25 -23.11 4.53
CA TRP A 10 -9.13 -23.17 5.47
C TRP A 10 -7.90 -23.90 4.92
N GLU A 11 -8.08 -24.96 4.11
CA GLU A 11 -6.97 -25.60 3.41
C GLU A 11 -6.26 -24.62 2.48
N MET A 12 -7.01 -23.77 1.77
CA MET A 12 -6.44 -22.74 0.90
C MET A 12 -5.79 -21.61 1.69
N LEU A 13 -6.42 -21.11 2.76
CA LEU A 13 -5.79 -20.11 3.63
C LEU A 13 -4.45 -20.62 4.19
N LYS A 14 -4.38 -21.88 4.61
CA LYS A 14 -3.14 -22.51 5.06
C LYS A 14 -2.09 -22.60 3.94
N ARG A 15 -2.51 -22.89 2.70
CA ARG A 15 -1.63 -22.95 1.53
C ARG A 15 -1.11 -21.58 1.08
N GLU A 16 -1.93 -20.55 1.23
CA GLU A 16 -1.55 -19.14 1.09
C GLU A 16 -0.77 -18.63 2.33
N GLU A 17 -0.38 -19.56 3.22
CA GLU A 17 0.41 -19.32 4.42
C GLU A 17 -0.22 -18.33 5.41
N VAL A 18 -1.53 -18.15 5.40
CA VAL A 18 -2.24 -17.23 6.28
C VAL A 18 -2.06 -17.66 7.74
N GLU A 19 -1.57 -16.74 8.57
CA GLU A 19 -1.37 -16.98 10.00
C GLU A 19 -2.51 -16.43 10.87
N VAL A 20 -3.15 -15.35 10.42
CA VAL A 20 -4.16 -14.62 11.20
C VAL A 20 -5.35 -14.27 10.33
N VAL A 21 -6.55 -14.53 10.86
CA VAL A 21 -7.83 -14.12 10.28
C VAL A 21 -8.57 -13.23 11.28
N PHE A 22 -9.00 -12.05 10.85
CA PHE A 22 -9.80 -11.14 11.65
C PHE A 22 -11.26 -11.27 11.24
N GLY A 23 -12.21 -11.40 12.17
CA GLY A 23 -13.60 -11.47 11.75
C GLY A 23 -14.63 -11.69 12.83
N ILE A 24 -15.90 -11.67 12.42
CA ILE A 24 -17.07 -11.92 13.27
C ILE A 24 -17.93 -13.03 12.63
N PRO A 25 -18.31 -14.08 13.39
CA PRO A 25 -19.18 -15.13 12.88
C PRO A 25 -20.62 -14.63 12.72
N GLY A 26 -21.36 -15.24 11.79
CA GLY A 26 -22.80 -15.01 11.63
C GLY A 26 -23.45 -16.12 10.81
N GLY A 27 -24.78 -16.10 10.71
CA GLY A 27 -25.57 -17.23 10.21
C GLY A 27 -25.19 -17.70 8.79
N ALA A 28 -24.81 -16.77 7.91
CA ALA A 28 -24.47 -17.07 6.53
C ALA A 28 -23.04 -17.57 6.34
N ILE A 29 -22.10 -17.27 7.23
CA ILE A 29 -20.68 -17.72 7.17
C ILE A 29 -20.35 -18.81 8.19
N MET A 30 -21.33 -19.23 9.00
CA MET A 30 -21.11 -20.12 10.15
C MET A 30 -20.47 -21.46 9.77
N HIS A 31 -20.82 -22.00 8.60
CA HIS A 31 -20.26 -23.28 8.15
C HIS A 31 -18.75 -23.18 7.90
N THR A 32 -18.27 -22.06 7.34
CA THR A 32 -16.85 -21.77 7.24
C THR A 32 -16.18 -21.68 8.61
N TYR A 33 -16.85 -21.16 9.65
CA TYR A 33 -16.25 -21.09 10.99
C TYR A 33 -16.11 -22.44 11.71
N HIS A 34 -16.94 -23.44 11.40
CA HIS A 34 -16.95 -24.73 12.10
C HIS A 34 -15.61 -25.49 12.05
N PRO A 35 -14.99 -25.74 10.87
CA PRO A 35 -13.76 -26.53 10.80
C PRO A 35 -12.50 -25.75 11.23
N ARG A 36 -12.60 -24.47 11.62
CA ARG A 36 -11.43 -23.62 11.92
C ARG A 36 -10.49 -24.23 12.97
N GLN A 37 -11.03 -25.00 13.92
CA GLN A 37 -10.26 -25.59 15.02
C GLN A 37 -9.31 -26.70 14.54
N GLU A 38 -9.50 -27.20 13.32
CA GLU A 38 -8.63 -28.20 12.68
C GLU A 38 -7.36 -27.57 12.06
N TYR A 39 -7.29 -26.23 12.01
CA TYR A 39 -6.21 -25.49 11.34
C TYR A 39 -5.48 -24.60 12.34
N ASP A 40 -4.15 -24.57 12.22
CA ASP A 40 -3.27 -23.71 13.03
C ASP A 40 -3.22 -22.29 12.45
N ILE A 41 -4.39 -21.64 12.42
CA ILE A 41 -4.57 -20.25 11.97
C ILE A 41 -5.26 -19.49 13.10
N ARG A 42 -4.62 -18.42 13.56
CA ARG A 42 -5.13 -17.61 14.66
C ARG A 42 -6.36 -16.83 14.21
N HIS A 43 -7.50 -17.08 14.83
CA HIS A 43 -8.68 -16.23 14.66
C HIS A 43 -8.71 -15.11 15.70
N VAL A 44 -8.81 -13.87 15.25
CA VAL A 44 -9.01 -12.68 16.08
C VAL A 44 -10.45 -12.23 15.95
N LEU A 45 -11.25 -12.53 16.98
CA LEU A 45 -12.62 -12.06 17.08
C LEU A 45 -12.64 -10.56 17.38
N VAL A 46 -13.09 -9.77 16.42
CA VAL A 46 -13.27 -8.32 16.60
C VAL A 46 -14.66 -8.00 17.19
N ARG A 47 -14.93 -6.72 17.44
CA ARG A 47 -16.22 -6.24 17.98
C ARG A 47 -17.11 -5.55 16.95
N HIS A 48 -16.56 -5.23 15.78
CA HIS A 48 -17.28 -4.73 14.62
C HIS A 48 -16.52 -5.15 13.35
N GLU A 49 -17.20 -5.47 12.24
CA GLU A 49 -16.54 -5.98 11.03
C GLU A 49 -15.62 -4.93 10.39
N GLN A 50 -15.94 -3.64 10.53
CA GLN A 50 -15.02 -2.55 10.15
C GLN A 50 -13.64 -2.72 10.81
N CYS A 51 -13.59 -3.15 12.08
CA CYS A 51 -12.32 -3.43 12.75
C CYS A 51 -11.60 -4.64 12.15
N ALA A 52 -12.32 -5.62 11.59
CA ALA A 52 -11.68 -6.76 10.90
C ALA A 52 -10.97 -6.28 9.63
N ALA A 53 -11.62 -5.45 8.82
CA ALA A 53 -11.02 -4.90 7.61
C ALA A 53 -9.80 -4.02 7.93
N HIS A 54 -9.90 -3.10 8.90
CA HIS A 54 -8.74 -2.28 9.30
C HIS A 54 -7.62 -3.07 9.98
N ALA A 55 -7.94 -4.11 10.76
CA ALA A 55 -6.92 -4.98 11.34
C ALA A 55 -6.20 -5.81 10.28
N ALA A 56 -6.92 -6.30 9.26
CA ALA A 56 -6.34 -6.97 8.11
C ALA A 56 -5.43 -6.02 7.31
N ASP A 57 -5.85 -4.77 7.09
CA ASP A 57 -5.03 -3.73 6.46
C ASP A 57 -3.75 -3.45 7.26
N GLY A 58 -3.87 -3.18 8.57
CA GLY A 58 -2.71 -2.97 9.44
C GLY A 58 -1.76 -4.17 9.49
N TYR A 59 -2.29 -5.39 9.57
CA TYR A 59 -1.49 -6.62 9.50
C TYR A 59 -0.74 -6.71 8.17
N ALA A 60 -1.39 -6.42 7.04
CA ALA A 60 -0.77 -6.47 5.74
C ALA A 60 0.41 -5.49 5.61
N ARG A 61 0.24 -4.26 6.10
CA ARG A 61 1.29 -3.21 6.06
C ARG A 61 2.52 -3.55 6.91
N VAL A 62 2.33 -4.21 8.04
CA VAL A 62 3.44 -4.54 8.96
C VAL A 62 4.14 -5.84 8.58
N SER A 63 3.39 -6.84 8.10
CA SER A 63 3.93 -8.17 7.83
C SER A 63 4.43 -8.36 6.40
N ASN A 64 4.04 -7.49 5.46
CA ASN A 64 4.19 -7.71 4.01
C ASN A 64 3.50 -9.00 3.52
N ARG A 65 2.42 -9.42 4.20
CA ARG A 65 1.60 -10.59 3.86
C ARG A 65 0.18 -10.15 3.53
N VAL A 66 -0.61 -11.03 2.93
CA VAL A 66 -2.03 -10.73 2.65
C VAL A 66 -2.83 -10.77 3.96
N GLY A 67 -3.49 -9.66 4.30
CA GLY A 67 -4.40 -9.61 5.45
C GLY A 67 -5.74 -10.27 5.14
N VAL A 68 -6.33 -11.01 6.07
CA VAL A 68 -7.61 -11.71 5.84
C VAL A 68 -8.69 -11.22 6.81
N ALA A 69 -9.79 -10.73 6.25
CA ALA A 69 -10.99 -10.34 6.99
C ALA A 69 -12.16 -11.29 6.66
N MET A 70 -12.93 -11.70 7.67
CA MET A 70 -14.12 -12.53 7.53
C MET A 70 -15.36 -11.87 8.13
N ALA A 71 -16.47 -11.92 7.40
CA ALA A 71 -17.78 -11.45 7.87
C ALA A 71 -18.92 -12.34 7.37
N THR A 72 -20.09 -12.24 8.02
CA THR A 72 -21.34 -12.83 7.51
C THR A 72 -21.94 -11.98 6.37
N SER A 73 -23.05 -12.45 5.79
CA SER A 73 -23.80 -11.73 4.75
C SER A 73 -24.43 -10.43 5.24
N GLY A 74 -25.00 -9.67 4.32
CA GLY A 74 -25.82 -8.50 4.61
C GLY A 74 -25.06 -7.46 5.45
N PRO A 75 -25.50 -7.17 6.70
CA PRO A 75 -24.89 -6.15 7.53
C PRO A 75 -23.40 -6.40 7.81
N GLY A 76 -22.99 -7.66 8.00
CA GLY A 76 -21.59 -8.00 8.28
C GLY A 76 -20.69 -7.64 7.11
N ALA A 77 -21.12 -8.00 5.90
CA ALA A 77 -20.43 -7.69 4.66
C ALA A 77 -20.36 -6.16 4.42
N THR A 78 -21.49 -5.45 4.58
CA THR A 78 -21.52 -3.98 4.38
C THR A 78 -20.67 -3.23 5.39
N ASN A 79 -20.50 -3.76 6.61
CA ASN A 79 -19.64 -3.15 7.62
C ASN A 79 -18.14 -3.22 7.26
N LEU A 80 -17.73 -4.05 6.30
CA LEU A 80 -16.35 -4.10 5.79
C LEU A 80 -16.04 -2.95 4.81
N VAL A 81 -17.06 -2.31 4.22
CA VAL A 81 -16.92 -1.39 3.08
C VAL A 81 -15.90 -0.29 3.33
N THR A 82 -15.94 0.37 4.49
CA THR A 82 -14.98 1.45 4.80
C THR A 82 -13.54 0.95 4.83
N GLY A 83 -13.29 -0.21 5.46
CA GLY A 83 -11.94 -0.76 5.53
C GLY A 83 -11.44 -1.32 4.19
N ILE A 84 -12.33 -1.86 3.37
CA ILE A 84 -12.04 -2.24 1.98
C ILE A 84 -11.63 -1.00 1.18
N ALA A 85 -12.41 0.09 1.27
CA ALA A 85 -12.07 1.35 0.60
C ALA A 85 -10.72 1.90 1.05
N THR A 86 -10.41 1.87 2.35
CA THR A 86 -9.08 2.24 2.89
C THR A 86 -7.97 1.41 2.27
N ALA A 87 -8.12 0.08 2.24
CA ALA A 87 -7.11 -0.80 1.66
C ALA A 87 -6.93 -0.55 0.14
N MET A 88 -8.00 -0.24 -0.59
CA MET A 88 -7.93 0.08 -2.02
C MET A 88 -7.19 1.40 -2.26
N THR A 89 -7.50 2.44 -1.49
CA THR A 89 -6.88 3.75 -1.67
C THR A 89 -5.40 3.74 -1.29
N ASP A 90 -4.99 2.89 -0.35
CA ASP A 90 -3.62 2.79 0.15
C ASP A 90 -2.86 1.57 -0.37
N SER A 91 -3.42 0.86 -1.36
CA SER A 91 -2.77 -0.27 -2.03
C SER A 91 -2.33 -1.40 -1.08
N SER A 92 -3.19 -1.75 -0.11
CA SER A 92 -2.92 -2.82 0.86
C SER A 92 -3.49 -4.16 0.39
N PRO A 93 -2.70 -5.25 0.41
CA PRO A 93 -3.16 -6.56 -0.02
C PRO A 93 -4.02 -7.21 1.07
N ILE A 94 -5.34 -7.13 0.93
CA ILE A 94 -6.27 -7.85 1.81
C ILE A 94 -7.23 -8.72 1.01
N VAL A 95 -7.65 -9.84 1.60
CA VAL A 95 -8.72 -10.68 1.09
C VAL A 95 -9.88 -10.68 2.09
N CYS A 96 -11.04 -10.23 1.64
CA CYS A 96 -12.26 -10.19 2.44
C CYS A 96 -13.17 -11.35 2.04
N ILE A 97 -13.45 -12.26 2.96
CA ILE A 97 -14.35 -13.40 2.73
C ILE A 97 -15.67 -13.12 3.43
N THR A 98 -16.75 -13.00 2.66
CA THR A 98 -18.10 -12.77 3.17
C THR A 98 -18.96 -14.00 2.99
N GLY A 99 -19.80 -14.31 3.98
CA GLY A 99 -20.88 -15.27 3.78
C GLY A 99 -21.98 -14.66 2.93
N GLN A 100 -22.74 -15.49 2.23
CA GLN A 100 -23.92 -15.06 1.46
C GLN A 100 -25.09 -16.01 1.69
N VAL A 101 -26.31 -15.54 1.40
CA VAL A 101 -27.50 -16.40 1.34
C VAL A 101 -27.30 -17.56 0.33
N PRO A 102 -28.02 -18.69 0.47
CA PRO A 102 -27.90 -19.80 -0.47
C PRO A 102 -28.18 -19.40 -1.92
N THR A 103 -27.49 -20.03 -2.87
CA THR A 103 -27.63 -19.69 -4.30
C THR A 103 -29.07 -19.65 -4.84
N PRO A 104 -30.02 -20.52 -4.44
CA PRO A 104 -31.38 -20.52 -5.02
C PRO A 104 -32.24 -19.32 -4.61
N VAL A 105 -31.81 -18.55 -3.60
CA VAL A 105 -32.53 -17.36 -3.11
C VAL A 105 -31.80 -16.06 -3.41
N LEU A 106 -30.70 -16.10 -4.16
CA LEU A 106 -30.04 -14.89 -4.66
C LEU A 106 -31.00 -14.09 -5.57
N GLY A 107 -31.03 -12.78 -5.38
CA GLY A 107 -31.90 -11.83 -6.05
C GLY A 107 -33.36 -11.84 -5.58
N THR A 108 -33.67 -12.43 -4.41
CA THR A 108 -35.06 -12.59 -3.93
C THR A 108 -35.41 -11.72 -2.73
N ASP A 109 -34.52 -10.82 -2.33
CA ASP A 109 -34.60 -10.04 -1.09
C ASP A 109 -34.67 -10.96 0.15
N ALA A 110 -33.85 -12.01 0.14
CA ALA A 110 -33.77 -12.97 1.22
C ALA A 110 -33.26 -12.32 2.53
N PHE A 111 -33.51 -12.98 3.66
CA PHE A 111 -33.07 -12.47 4.96
C PHE A 111 -31.55 -12.30 5.02
N GLN A 112 -31.10 -11.08 5.30
CA GLN A 112 -29.69 -10.67 5.31
C GLN A 112 -28.98 -10.84 3.96
N GLU A 113 -29.72 -10.78 2.85
CA GLU A 113 -29.16 -10.66 1.51
C GLU A 113 -28.78 -9.20 1.22
N VAL A 114 -27.58 -9.01 0.65
CA VAL A 114 -27.13 -7.74 0.06
C VAL A 114 -26.22 -8.09 -1.12
N ASP A 115 -26.35 -7.35 -2.23
CA ASP A 115 -25.39 -7.37 -3.35
C ASP A 115 -24.07 -6.70 -2.94
N ILE A 116 -23.26 -7.43 -2.17
CA ILE A 116 -21.97 -6.93 -1.71
C ILE A 116 -20.97 -6.78 -2.87
N THR A 117 -21.08 -7.61 -3.90
CA THR A 117 -20.24 -7.53 -5.10
C THR A 117 -20.48 -6.22 -5.85
N GLY A 118 -21.73 -5.80 -6.02
CA GLY A 118 -22.07 -4.50 -6.61
C GLY A 118 -21.61 -3.32 -5.74
N ILE A 119 -21.79 -3.40 -4.42
CA ILE A 119 -21.35 -2.35 -3.48
C ILE A 119 -19.83 -2.18 -3.49
N THR A 120 -19.07 -3.28 -3.58
CA THR A 120 -17.61 -3.27 -3.43
C THR A 120 -16.84 -3.21 -4.75
N LEU A 121 -17.53 -3.31 -5.89
CA LEU A 121 -16.92 -3.22 -7.22
C LEU A 121 -15.99 -1.99 -7.40
N PRO A 122 -16.35 -0.75 -7.00
CA PRO A 122 -15.48 0.41 -7.21
C PRO A 122 -14.32 0.52 -6.20
N ILE A 123 -14.35 -0.30 -5.14
CA ILE A 123 -13.40 -0.22 -4.02
C ILE A 123 -12.64 -1.54 -3.82
N THR A 124 -12.67 -2.43 -4.79
CA THR A 124 -11.86 -3.65 -4.81
C THR A 124 -11.05 -3.70 -6.10
N LYS A 125 -9.88 -4.36 -6.06
CA LYS A 125 -9.17 -4.74 -7.29
C LYS A 125 -10.00 -5.72 -8.11
N HIS A 126 -10.65 -6.64 -7.40
CA HIS A 126 -11.56 -7.60 -7.97
C HIS A 126 -12.49 -8.16 -6.89
N ASN A 127 -13.62 -8.73 -7.28
CA ASN A 127 -14.47 -9.48 -6.38
C ASN A 127 -15.14 -10.65 -7.08
N TYR A 128 -15.51 -11.65 -6.28
CA TYR A 128 -16.11 -12.90 -6.73
C TYR A 128 -17.40 -13.17 -6.00
N LEU A 129 -18.36 -13.78 -6.71
CA LEU A 129 -19.47 -14.54 -6.14
C LEU A 129 -19.27 -16.00 -6.53
N VAL A 130 -18.92 -16.85 -5.57
CA VAL A 130 -18.63 -18.26 -5.84
C VAL A 130 -19.91 -19.08 -5.78
N THR A 131 -20.45 -19.52 -6.92
CA THR A 131 -21.72 -20.26 -6.97
C THR A 131 -21.54 -21.79 -7.05
N ASP A 132 -20.33 -22.27 -7.31
CA ASP A 132 -19.97 -23.69 -7.34
C ASP A 132 -18.79 -23.98 -6.41
N VAL A 133 -18.85 -25.09 -5.68
CA VAL A 133 -17.78 -25.54 -4.78
C VAL A 133 -16.54 -26.01 -5.54
N ASP A 134 -16.71 -26.45 -6.79
CA ASP A 134 -15.60 -26.92 -7.64
C ASP A 134 -14.65 -25.77 -8.02
N ASP A 135 -15.16 -24.54 -8.12
CA ASP A 135 -14.37 -23.35 -8.45
C ASP A 135 -13.64 -22.75 -7.24
N LEU A 136 -14.11 -23.05 -6.02
CA LEU A 136 -13.73 -22.35 -4.79
C LEU A 136 -12.23 -22.35 -4.52
N ALA A 137 -11.55 -23.49 -4.72
CA ALA A 137 -10.12 -23.60 -4.43
C ALA A 137 -9.30 -22.69 -5.36
N TYR A 138 -9.63 -22.69 -6.65
CA TYR A 138 -8.96 -21.86 -7.64
C TYR A 138 -9.29 -20.38 -7.42
N THR A 139 -10.54 -20.02 -7.14
CA THR A 139 -10.94 -18.63 -6.83
C THR A 139 -10.17 -18.06 -5.65
N ILE A 140 -9.97 -18.82 -4.57
CA ILE A 140 -9.18 -18.34 -3.43
C ILE A 140 -7.72 -18.12 -3.85
N HIS A 141 -7.12 -19.06 -4.57
CA HIS A 141 -5.73 -18.92 -5.05
C HIS A 141 -5.57 -17.68 -5.94
N GLU A 142 -6.50 -17.48 -6.87
CA GLU A 142 -6.54 -16.33 -7.78
C GLU A 142 -6.76 -15.01 -7.01
N ALA A 143 -7.68 -14.99 -6.04
CA ALA A 143 -7.94 -13.81 -5.21
C ALA A 143 -6.70 -13.35 -4.45
N PHE A 144 -5.96 -14.29 -3.86
CA PHE A 144 -4.71 -14.01 -3.17
C PHE A 144 -3.61 -13.53 -4.14
N TYR A 145 -3.52 -14.12 -5.33
CA TYR A 145 -2.62 -13.65 -6.38
C TYR A 145 -2.94 -12.21 -6.81
N ILE A 146 -4.21 -11.89 -7.10
CA ILE A 146 -4.64 -10.54 -7.47
C ILE A 146 -4.37 -9.56 -6.31
N ALA A 147 -4.68 -9.92 -5.07
CA ALA A 147 -4.49 -9.03 -3.93
C ALA A 147 -3.03 -8.55 -3.79
N ARG A 148 -2.06 -9.46 -3.96
CA ARG A 148 -0.63 -9.19 -3.74
C ARG A 148 0.16 -8.70 -4.96
N SER A 149 -0.28 -9.03 -6.18
CA SER A 149 0.51 -8.75 -7.40
C SER A 149 0.18 -7.40 -8.03
N GLY A 150 1.08 -6.92 -8.91
CA GLY A 150 1.02 -5.56 -9.45
C GLY A 150 0.96 -4.53 -8.31
N ARG A 151 0.19 -3.45 -8.49
CA ARG A 151 -0.19 -2.59 -7.37
C ARG A 151 -1.11 -3.38 -6.42
N PRO A 152 -0.72 -3.64 -5.16
CA PRO A 152 -1.53 -4.46 -4.27
C PRO A 152 -2.86 -3.79 -3.91
N GLY A 153 -3.82 -4.56 -3.42
CA GLY A 153 -5.14 -4.03 -3.06
C GLY A 153 -6.13 -5.12 -2.62
N PRO A 154 -7.34 -4.70 -2.19
CA PRO A 154 -8.34 -5.60 -1.64
C PRO A 154 -9.03 -6.45 -2.71
N VAL A 155 -9.29 -7.71 -2.38
CA VAL A 155 -10.14 -8.61 -3.16
C VAL A 155 -11.24 -9.17 -2.26
N LEU A 156 -12.48 -9.22 -2.74
CA LEU A 156 -13.61 -9.80 -2.00
C LEU A 156 -14.03 -11.14 -2.59
N ILE A 157 -14.29 -12.13 -1.73
CA ILE A 157 -14.84 -13.43 -2.10
C ILE A 157 -16.17 -13.58 -1.35
N ASP A 158 -17.27 -13.54 -2.08
CA ASP A 158 -18.62 -13.74 -1.55
C ASP A 158 -19.03 -15.22 -1.67
N LEU A 159 -19.38 -15.82 -0.54
CA LEU A 159 -19.46 -17.27 -0.39
C LEU A 159 -20.85 -17.71 0.11
N PRO A 160 -21.76 -18.12 -0.80
CA PRO A 160 -23.07 -18.69 -0.50
C PRO A 160 -23.00 -19.85 0.49
N LYS A 161 -23.98 -19.88 1.40
CA LYS A 161 -24.06 -20.88 2.48
C LYS A 161 -24.09 -22.33 1.96
N ASP A 162 -24.81 -22.58 0.88
CA ASP A 162 -24.89 -23.90 0.25
C ASP A 162 -23.55 -24.34 -0.39
N VAL A 163 -22.76 -23.41 -0.93
CA VAL A 163 -21.39 -23.69 -1.40
C VAL A 163 -20.46 -24.04 -0.25
N GLN A 164 -20.59 -23.39 0.91
CA GLN A 164 -19.83 -23.77 2.12
C GLN A 164 -20.12 -25.21 2.57
N MET A 165 -21.36 -25.66 2.41
CA MET A 165 -21.84 -26.97 2.84
C MET A 165 -21.60 -28.07 1.80
N ALA A 166 -21.56 -27.70 0.51
CA ALA A 166 -21.33 -28.62 -0.59
C ALA A 166 -19.98 -29.32 -0.44
N THR A 167 -19.88 -30.53 -0.99
CA THR A 167 -18.67 -31.35 -0.93
C THR A 167 -18.16 -31.63 -2.33
N THR A 168 -16.86 -31.54 -2.51
CA THR A 168 -16.18 -31.96 -3.74
C THR A 168 -14.86 -32.65 -3.42
N ASP A 169 -14.28 -33.29 -4.44
CA ASP A 169 -12.91 -33.78 -4.37
C ASP A 169 -11.95 -32.59 -4.40
N PHE A 170 -11.34 -32.30 -3.26
CA PHE A 170 -10.37 -31.21 -3.18
C PHE A 170 -9.09 -31.57 -3.95
N VAL A 171 -8.89 -30.85 -5.04
CA VAL A 171 -7.65 -30.80 -5.83
C VAL A 171 -7.08 -29.40 -5.68
N PRO A 172 -5.96 -29.23 -4.95
CA PRO A 172 -5.34 -27.93 -4.81
C PRO A 172 -4.81 -27.43 -6.16
N PRO A 173 -4.96 -26.13 -6.47
CA PRO A 173 -4.31 -25.55 -7.64
C PRO A 173 -2.78 -25.59 -7.44
N GLU A 174 -2.08 -26.22 -8.39
CA GLU A 174 -0.61 -26.25 -8.44
C GLU A 174 -0.06 -25.38 -9.58
N GLU A 175 -0.94 -24.95 -10.48
CA GLU A 175 -0.57 -24.18 -11.66
C GLU A 175 -0.33 -22.70 -11.32
N GLU A 176 0.57 -22.08 -12.05
CA GLU A 176 0.77 -20.64 -11.99
C GLU A 176 -0.51 -19.92 -12.47
N ILE A 177 -1.04 -19.02 -11.63
CA ILE A 177 -2.18 -18.17 -12.01
C ILE A 177 -1.82 -17.36 -13.27
N ARG A 178 -2.62 -17.52 -14.32
CA ARG A 178 -2.49 -16.78 -15.58
C ARG A 178 -3.82 -16.17 -15.95
N LEU A 179 -3.92 -14.86 -15.73
CA LEU A 179 -5.12 -14.09 -15.98
C LEU A 179 -5.06 -13.43 -17.35
N PRO A 180 -6.03 -13.68 -18.24
CA PRO A 180 -6.11 -12.98 -19.52
C PRO A 180 -6.13 -11.46 -19.31
N GLY A 181 -5.12 -10.76 -19.81
CA GLY A 181 -5.04 -9.29 -19.74
C GLY A 181 -4.50 -8.70 -18.43
N TYR A 182 -4.17 -9.52 -17.42
CA TYR A 182 -3.57 -9.06 -16.18
C TYR A 182 -2.17 -9.66 -15.99
N HIS A 183 -1.15 -8.87 -16.33
CA HIS A 183 0.25 -9.27 -16.26
C HIS A 183 1.01 -8.32 -15.32
N PRO A 184 1.38 -8.75 -14.11
CA PRO A 184 2.22 -7.95 -13.23
C PRO A 184 3.53 -7.54 -13.92
N VAL A 185 3.88 -6.27 -13.83
CA VAL A 185 5.07 -5.73 -14.49
C VAL A 185 6.32 -5.99 -13.66
N GLY A 186 7.45 -6.21 -14.34
CA GLY A 186 8.76 -6.39 -13.74
C GLY A 186 9.69 -5.25 -14.13
N LYS A 187 10.76 -5.57 -14.86
CA LYS A 187 11.73 -4.61 -15.37
C LYS A 187 11.10 -3.52 -16.24
N GLY A 188 11.65 -2.32 -16.16
CA GLY A 188 11.30 -1.20 -17.03
C GLY A 188 11.83 -1.37 -18.44
N HIS A 189 11.17 -0.70 -19.40
CA HIS A 189 11.58 -0.72 -20.80
C HIS A 189 13.01 -0.15 -20.97
N PRO A 190 13.96 -0.90 -21.57
CA PRO A 190 15.38 -0.52 -21.59
C PRO A 190 15.68 0.87 -22.14
N GLU A 191 14.95 1.31 -23.17
CA GLU A 191 15.13 2.65 -23.76
C GLU A 191 14.73 3.77 -22.80
N LEU A 192 13.63 3.58 -22.05
CA LEU A 192 13.14 4.58 -21.10
C LEU A 192 14.07 4.65 -19.88
N VAL A 193 14.56 3.49 -19.43
CA VAL A 193 15.59 3.43 -18.38
C VAL A 193 16.85 4.16 -18.80
N ARG A 194 17.34 3.96 -20.05
CA ARG A 194 18.52 4.68 -20.55
C ARG A 194 18.27 6.18 -20.61
N ARG A 195 17.13 6.62 -21.15
CA ARG A 195 16.77 8.04 -21.21
C ARG A 195 16.67 8.66 -19.81
N ALA A 196 16.13 7.93 -18.83
CA ALA A 196 16.12 8.39 -17.44
C ALA A 196 17.54 8.53 -16.89
N ALA A 197 18.43 7.56 -17.13
CA ALA A 197 19.83 7.64 -16.71
C ALA A 197 20.55 8.84 -17.33
N ASP A 198 20.30 9.16 -18.60
CA ASP A 198 20.87 10.34 -19.26
C ASP A 198 20.40 11.63 -18.55
N LEU A 199 19.10 11.75 -18.25
CA LEU A 199 18.57 12.90 -17.51
C LEU A 199 19.18 13.03 -16.10
N ILE A 200 19.37 11.90 -15.40
CA ILE A 200 19.96 11.85 -14.07
C ILE A 200 21.42 12.31 -14.12
N ASN A 201 22.21 11.83 -15.08
CA ASN A 201 23.61 12.18 -15.23
C ASN A 201 23.83 13.66 -15.59
N ASP A 202 22.87 14.30 -16.26
CA ASP A 202 22.92 15.71 -16.63
C ASP A 202 22.40 16.66 -15.53
N ALA A 203 21.68 16.14 -14.53
CA ALA A 203 21.00 16.96 -13.52
C ALA A 203 21.98 17.71 -12.62
N GLN A 204 21.64 18.95 -12.26
CA GLN A 204 22.40 19.78 -11.32
C GLN A 204 21.69 19.90 -9.97
N ARG A 205 20.35 19.86 -9.99
CA ARG A 205 19.49 20.00 -8.80
C ARG A 205 18.44 18.88 -8.73
N PRO A 206 18.83 17.60 -8.72
CA PRO A 206 17.86 16.51 -8.65
C PRO A 206 17.24 16.39 -7.25
N VAL A 207 15.99 15.91 -7.20
CA VAL A 207 15.31 15.50 -5.96
C VAL A 207 14.56 14.19 -6.22
N ILE A 208 14.73 13.21 -5.34
CA ILE A 208 13.93 11.98 -5.33
C ILE A 208 12.64 12.23 -4.57
N LEU A 209 11.51 11.88 -5.18
CA LEU A 209 10.19 11.88 -4.57
C LEU A 209 9.78 10.42 -4.37
N ALA A 210 10.06 9.90 -3.17
CA ALA A 210 9.83 8.51 -2.80
C ALA A 210 8.42 8.33 -2.21
N GLY A 211 7.65 7.41 -2.80
CA GLY A 211 6.33 7.02 -2.28
C GLY A 211 6.31 5.63 -1.64
N GLN A 212 5.09 5.17 -1.38
CA GLN A 212 4.82 3.85 -0.80
C GLN A 212 5.37 2.69 -1.64
N GLY A 213 5.51 2.90 -2.96
CA GLY A 213 6.07 1.88 -3.86
C GLY A 213 7.49 1.45 -3.50
N VAL A 214 8.24 2.25 -2.73
CA VAL A 214 9.54 1.85 -2.15
C VAL A 214 9.37 0.67 -1.20
N LEU A 215 8.39 0.74 -0.30
CA LEU A 215 8.09 -0.32 0.66
C LEU A 215 7.52 -1.55 -0.06
N LEU A 216 6.51 -1.33 -0.92
CA LEU A 216 5.79 -2.40 -1.60
C LEU A 216 6.68 -3.21 -2.56
N SER A 217 7.67 -2.57 -3.20
CA SER A 217 8.62 -3.24 -4.10
C SER A 217 9.83 -3.84 -3.36
N GLY A 218 9.94 -3.64 -2.04
CA GLY A 218 11.14 -3.99 -1.26
C GLY A 218 12.39 -3.22 -1.70
N ALA A 219 12.23 -1.99 -2.17
CA ALA A 219 13.26 -1.21 -2.84
C ALA A 219 14.15 -0.36 -1.91
N MET A 220 14.03 -0.49 -0.59
CA MET A 220 14.73 0.37 0.38
C MET A 220 16.25 0.41 0.17
N GLU A 221 16.90 -0.76 0.08
CA GLU A 221 18.35 -0.84 -0.14
C GLU A 221 18.75 -0.36 -1.55
N ALA A 222 17.94 -0.66 -2.56
CA ALA A 222 18.19 -0.20 -3.93
C ALA A 222 18.07 1.32 -4.05
N LEU A 223 17.06 1.91 -3.40
CA LEU A 223 16.87 3.35 -3.30
C LEU A 223 18.03 4.01 -2.56
N ARG A 224 18.48 3.40 -1.46
CA ARG A 224 19.63 3.88 -0.70
C ARG A 224 20.90 3.88 -1.54
N ALA A 225 21.23 2.76 -2.16
CA ALA A 225 22.41 2.66 -3.02
C ALA A 225 22.33 3.64 -4.20
N PHE A 226 21.14 3.85 -4.77
CA PHE A 226 20.92 4.82 -5.83
C PHE A 226 21.16 6.25 -5.33
N ALA A 227 20.50 6.67 -4.24
CA ALA A 227 20.61 8.01 -3.68
C ALA A 227 22.04 8.34 -3.22
N GLU A 228 22.73 7.40 -2.58
CA GLU A 228 24.13 7.55 -2.16
C GLU A 228 25.07 7.69 -3.37
N LYS A 229 24.87 6.87 -4.42
CA LYS A 229 25.70 6.94 -5.63
C LYS A 229 25.53 8.26 -6.39
N THR A 230 24.30 8.76 -6.50
CA THR A 230 24.01 9.99 -7.23
C THR A 230 24.04 11.24 -6.34
N GLU A 231 24.36 11.10 -5.05
CA GLU A 231 24.26 12.15 -4.02
C GLU A 231 22.94 12.95 -4.11
N THR A 232 21.83 12.26 -4.40
CA THR A 232 20.54 12.91 -4.64
C THR A 232 19.69 12.94 -3.37
N PRO A 233 19.19 14.11 -2.93
CA PRO A 233 18.35 14.22 -1.75
C PRO A 233 16.98 13.55 -1.94
N VAL A 234 16.43 12.97 -0.87
CA VAL A 234 15.22 12.13 -0.89
C VAL A 234 14.11 12.75 -0.04
N ALA A 235 13.00 13.13 -0.67
CA ALA A 235 11.75 13.52 -0.01
C ALA A 235 10.77 12.35 -0.03
N MET A 236 9.96 12.20 1.02
CA MET A 236 9.00 11.09 1.14
C MET A 236 7.55 11.58 1.15
N THR A 237 6.64 10.80 0.56
CA THR A 237 5.20 10.95 0.82
C THR A 237 4.88 10.44 2.23
N LEU A 238 3.69 10.78 2.75
CA LEU A 238 3.19 10.23 4.01
C LEU A 238 3.19 8.69 4.02
N LEU A 239 2.70 8.07 2.95
CA LEU A 239 2.66 6.60 2.81
C LEU A 239 4.03 5.98 2.51
N GLY A 240 5.01 6.79 2.10
CA GLY A 240 6.39 6.37 1.85
C GLY A 240 7.28 6.43 3.08
N LYS A 241 6.83 7.02 4.20
CA LYS A 241 7.61 7.10 5.45
C LYS A 241 8.07 5.71 5.89
N GLY A 242 9.34 5.62 6.31
CA GLY A 242 10.03 4.36 6.58
C GLY A 242 10.70 3.72 5.36
N GLY A 243 10.44 4.19 4.14
CA GLY A 243 11.10 3.71 2.92
C GLY A 243 12.55 4.20 2.74
N PHE A 244 12.95 5.22 3.49
CA PHE A 244 14.32 5.74 3.55
C PHE A 244 14.61 6.23 4.98
N PRO A 245 15.81 5.98 5.55
CA PRO A 245 16.10 6.36 6.93
C PRO A 245 16.12 7.89 7.10
N GLU A 246 15.28 8.43 7.98
CA GLU A 246 15.16 9.89 8.17
C GLU A 246 16.37 10.53 8.85
N SER A 247 17.19 9.70 9.51
CA SER A 247 18.50 10.10 10.05
C SER A 247 19.60 10.19 8.97
N HIS A 248 19.33 9.70 7.75
CA HIS A 248 20.32 9.72 6.67
C HIS A 248 20.55 11.17 6.19
N PRO A 249 21.79 11.59 5.88
CA PRO A 249 22.08 12.96 5.47
C PRO A 249 21.25 13.44 4.26
N LEU A 250 21.03 12.56 3.28
CA LEU A 250 20.22 12.85 2.09
C LEU A 250 18.71 12.88 2.34
N ALA A 251 18.22 12.47 3.52
CA ALA A 251 16.79 12.51 3.82
C ALA A 251 16.34 13.96 3.99
N LEU A 252 15.36 14.39 3.17
CA LEU A 252 14.75 15.70 3.26
C LEU A 252 13.59 15.75 4.25
N GLY A 253 12.88 14.64 4.45
CA GLY A 253 11.65 14.59 5.26
C GLY A 253 10.40 14.49 4.39
N MET A 254 9.25 14.77 4.98
CA MET A 254 7.95 14.65 4.30
C MET A 254 7.69 15.85 3.37
N MET A 255 7.19 15.59 2.16
CA MET A 255 6.72 16.61 1.22
C MET A 255 5.19 16.81 1.27
N GLY A 256 4.71 17.93 0.74
CA GLY A 256 3.28 18.20 0.53
C GLY A 256 2.70 19.23 1.50
N MET A 257 1.36 19.24 1.61
CA MET A 257 0.55 20.24 2.32
C MET A 257 0.98 20.49 3.77
N HIS A 258 1.34 19.42 4.48
CA HIS A 258 1.88 19.46 5.84
C HIS A 258 3.32 18.93 5.92
N GLY A 259 4.00 18.87 4.77
CA GLY A 259 5.42 18.55 4.71
C GLY A 259 6.29 19.74 5.14
N GLU A 260 7.58 19.50 5.15
CA GLU A 260 8.57 20.52 5.48
C GLU A 260 8.63 21.61 4.40
N ALA A 261 8.63 22.87 4.80
CA ALA A 261 8.63 24.00 3.87
C ALA A 261 9.85 23.98 2.93
N PHE A 262 11.03 23.65 3.45
CA PHE A 262 12.26 23.56 2.66
C PHE A 262 12.25 22.38 1.67
N VAL A 263 11.53 21.29 1.99
CA VAL A 263 11.32 20.17 1.05
C VAL A 263 10.50 20.64 -0.14
N ASN A 264 9.38 21.32 0.12
CA ASN A 264 8.53 21.85 -0.95
C ASN A 264 9.28 22.88 -1.80
N GLN A 265 10.11 23.72 -1.19
CA GLN A 265 10.97 24.64 -1.93
C GLN A 265 12.00 23.90 -2.80
N ALA A 266 12.63 22.84 -2.28
CA ALA A 266 13.54 22.02 -3.06
C ALA A 266 12.86 21.38 -4.28
N ILE A 267 11.62 20.92 -4.15
CA ILE A 267 10.83 20.38 -5.26
C ILE A 267 10.56 21.44 -6.34
N GLN A 268 10.27 22.68 -5.93
CA GLN A 268 9.97 23.78 -6.86
C GLN A 268 11.21 24.27 -7.62
N GLU A 269 12.38 24.24 -6.98
CA GLU A 269 13.65 24.73 -7.53
C GLU A 269 14.48 23.64 -8.23
N ALA A 270 14.06 22.38 -8.12
CA ALA A 270 14.70 21.24 -8.77
C ALA A 270 14.67 21.36 -10.30
N ASP A 271 15.72 20.87 -10.95
CA ASP A 271 15.76 20.72 -12.41
C ASP A 271 15.35 19.31 -12.88
N LEU A 272 15.36 18.34 -11.96
CA LEU A 272 14.92 16.97 -12.17
C LEU A 272 14.19 16.43 -10.93
N LEU A 273 12.98 15.93 -11.15
CA LEU A 273 12.23 15.17 -10.15
C LEU A 273 12.20 13.69 -10.53
N LEU A 274 12.57 12.85 -9.56
CA LEU A 274 12.54 11.40 -9.68
C LEU A 274 11.38 10.85 -8.85
N ALA A 275 10.20 10.75 -9.46
CA ALA A 275 8.99 10.22 -8.82
C ALA A 275 9.04 8.70 -8.79
N PHE A 276 9.35 8.13 -7.64
CA PHE A 276 9.59 6.71 -7.45
C PHE A 276 8.48 6.10 -6.59
N GLY A 277 7.60 5.32 -7.23
CA GLY A 277 6.53 4.59 -6.55
C GLY A 277 5.52 5.50 -5.86
N MET A 278 5.13 6.59 -6.51
CA MET A 278 4.19 7.59 -6.01
C MET A 278 3.18 8.03 -7.07
N ARG A 279 2.03 8.57 -6.63
CA ARG A 279 0.88 8.88 -7.50
C ARG A 279 0.56 10.36 -7.74
N PHE A 280 1.49 11.28 -7.39
CA PHE A 280 1.26 12.73 -7.47
C PHE A 280 -0.09 13.20 -6.89
N ASP A 281 -0.40 12.74 -5.67
CA ASP A 281 -1.63 13.08 -4.95
C ASP A 281 -1.78 14.60 -4.73
N ASP A 282 -3.01 15.10 -4.62
CA ASP A 282 -3.29 16.53 -4.44
C ASP A 282 -2.68 17.12 -3.16
N ARG A 283 -2.47 16.30 -2.13
CA ARG A 283 -1.81 16.68 -0.89
C ARG A 283 -0.31 16.83 -1.05
N VAL A 284 0.27 16.30 -2.12
CA VAL A 284 1.68 16.49 -2.46
C VAL A 284 1.83 17.65 -3.44
N THR A 285 1.01 17.69 -4.50
CA THR A 285 1.22 18.64 -5.59
C THR A 285 0.67 20.03 -5.32
N GLY A 286 -0.36 20.15 -4.47
CA GLY A 286 -1.11 21.39 -4.34
C GLY A 286 -1.69 21.81 -5.70
N LYS A 287 -1.44 23.06 -6.12
CA LYS A 287 -1.92 23.58 -7.41
C LYS A 287 -1.02 23.11 -8.55
N LEU A 288 -1.53 22.22 -9.40
CA LEU A 288 -0.79 21.60 -10.51
C LEU A 288 -0.16 22.60 -11.49
N GLU A 289 -0.84 23.72 -11.77
CA GLU A 289 -0.33 24.78 -12.66
C GLU A 289 1.03 25.35 -12.20
N HIS A 290 1.33 25.27 -10.91
CA HIS A 290 2.56 25.76 -10.33
C HIS A 290 3.49 24.64 -9.83
N TYR A 291 3.16 23.38 -10.07
CA TYR A 291 3.92 22.26 -9.52
C TYR A 291 5.19 22.00 -10.35
N ALA A 292 6.34 22.34 -9.78
CA ALA A 292 7.68 22.17 -10.34
C ALA A 292 7.75 22.47 -11.85
N PRO A 293 7.42 23.70 -12.28
CA PRO A 293 7.24 24.04 -13.69
C PRO A 293 8.55 23.99 -14.49
N GLN A 294 9.70 24.10 -13.82
CA GLN A 294 11.03 24.08 -14.43
C GLN A 294 11.68 22.69 -14.45
N ALA A 295 11.14 21.73 -13.69
CA ALA A 295 11.74 20.42 -13.53
C ALA A 295 11.36 19.47 -14.67
N ARG A 296 12.36 18.76 -15.20
CA ARG A 296 12.13 17.50 -15.91
C ARG A 296 11.68 16.43 -14.92
N LYS A 297 10.91 15.44 -15.36
CA LYS A 297 10.25 14.46 -14.49
C LYS A 297 10.43 13.05 -15.02
N VAL A 298 11.02 12.18 -14.21
CA VAL A 298 11.04 10.73 -14.41
C VAL A 298 10.05 10.13 -13.43
N HIS A 299 9.12 9.29 -13.91
CA HIS A 299 8.13 8.64 -13.07
C HIS A 299 8.22 7.14 -13.25
N VAL A 300 8.51 6.44 -12.16
CA VAL A 300 8.51 4.98 -12.10
C VAL A 300 7.30 4.55 -11.28
N ASP A 301 6.39 3.85 -11.92
CA ASP A 301 5.23 3.24 -11.28
C ASP A 301 4.94 1.87 -11.88
N MET A 302 4.39 0.97 -11.07
CA MET A 302 4.00 -0.36 -11.51
C MET A 302 2.58 -0.39 -12.09
N ASP A 303 1.79 0.65 -11.82
CA ASP A 303 0.44 0.83 -12.34
C ASP A 303 0.45 1.78 -13.53
N ALA A 304 0.14 1.26 -14.72
CA ALA A 304 0.10 2.04 -15.95
C ALA A 304 -0.93 3.18 -15.87
N ALA A 305 -1.97 3.05 -15.06
CA ALA A 305 -2.99 4.09 -14.87
C ALA A 305 -2.48 5.29 -14.05
N GLU A 306 -1.34 5.17 -13.36
CA GLU A 306 -0.74 6.28 -12.60
C GLU A 306 0.17 7.15 -13.46
N LEU A 307 0.74 6.61 -14.54
CA LEU A 307 1.64 7.34 -15.44
C LEU A 307 0.88 8.40 -16.24
N ASN A 308 1.35 9.65 -16.19
CA ASN A 308 0.73 10.81 -16.84
C ASN A 308 -0.73 11.10 -16.42
N LYS A 309 -1.21 10.53 -15.31
CA LYS A 309 -2.59 10.74 -14.84
C LYS A 309 -2.81 12.16 -14.32
N ILE A 310 -1.93 12.61 -13.42
CA ILE A 310 -2.04 13.90 -12.73
C ILE A 310 -1.01 14.90 -13.25
N VAL A 311 0.25 14.48 -13.28
CA VAL A 311 1.38 15.28 -13.75
C VAL A 311 1.93 14.65 -15.03
N PRO A 312 1.97 15.36 -16.16
CA PRO A 312 2.68 14.91 -17.35
C PRO A 312 4.19 14.81 -17.07
N VAL A 313 4.82 13.73 -17.51
CA VAL A 313 6.25 13.45 -17.23
C VAL A 313 7.06 13.23 -18.49
N ASP A 314 8.35 13.53 -18.42
CA ASP A 314 9.27 13.38 -19.55
C ASP A 314 9.58 11.91 -19.85
N VAL A 315 9.74 11.10 -18.80
CA VAL A 315 10.08 9.67 -18.90
C VAL A 315 9.16 8.84 -17.98
N PRO A 316 8.06 8.27 -18.51
CA PRO A 316 7.17 7.38 -17.77
C PRO A 316 7.67 5.92 -17.87
N ILE A 317 8.21 5.36 -16.80
CA ILE A 317 8.69 3.98 -16.74
C ILE A 317 7.64 3.12 -16.02
N LEU A 318 6.99 2.25 -16.79
CA LEU A 318 6.16 1.18 -16.23
C LEU A 318 7.06 0.04 -15.74
N GLY A 319 7.06 -0.24 -14.44
CA GLY A 319 7.86 -1.33 -13.86
C GLY A 319 7.86 -1.36 -12.33
N ASP A 320 8.30 -2.49 -11.79
CA ASP A 320 8.60 -2.66 -10.37
C ASP A 320 9.78 -1.75 -9.98
N LEU A 321 9.60 -0.93 -8.94
CA LEU A 321 10.56 0.13 -8.61
C LEU A 321 11.93 -0.43 -8.26
N ARG A 322 12.00 -1.54 -7.51
CA ARG A 322 13.29 -2.17 -7.14
C ARG A 322 14.04 -2.59 -8.40
N GLN A 323 13.39 -3.33 -9.30
CA GLN A 323 14.00 -3.77 -10.54
C GLN A 323 14.41 -2.61 -11.44
N VAL A 324 13.63 -1.52 -11.51
CA VAL A 324 14.01 -0.33 -12.28
C VAL A 324 15.22 0.37 -11.68
N LEU A 325 15.30 0.50 -10.35
CA LEU A 325 16.48 1.06 -9.68
C LEU A 325 17.73 0.19 -9.93
N GLU A 326 17.60 -1.13 -9.90
CA GLU A 326 18.68 -2.07 -10.26
C GLU A 326 19.13 -1.91 -11.72
N GLN A 327 18.23 -1.58 -12.65
CA GLN A 327 18.58 -1.28 -14.04
C GLN A 327 19.24 0.11 -14.20
N LEU A 328 18.84 1.10 -13.39
CA LEU A 328 19.40 2.45 -13.41
C LEU A 328 20.80 2.51 -12.80
N LEU A 329 21.02 1.79 -11.70
CA LEU A 329 22.28 1.77 -10.95
C LEU A 329 23.54 1.62 -11.81
N PRO A 330 23.64 0.68 -12.77
CA PRO A 330 24.83 0.56 -13.63
C PRO A 330 24.95 1.68 -14.69
N LEU A 331 23.90 2.43 -14.98
CA LEU A 331 23.86 3.46 -16.02
C LEU A 331 24.11 4.88 -15.49
N VAL A 332 23.82 5.11 -14.21
CA VAL A 332 24.09 6.40 -13.55
C VAL A 332 25.54 6.49 -13.10
N GLN A 333 26.12 7.68 -13.21
CA GLN A 333 27.48 7.98 -12.78
C GLN A 333 27.50 8.49 -11.34
N PRO A 334 28.57 8.20 -10.56
CA PRO A 334 28.81 8.90 -9.31
C PRO A 334 28.78 10.41 -9.54
N SER A 335 27.96 11.12 -8.79
CA SER A 335 27.72 12.55 -8.94
C SER A 335 27.86 13.26 -7.59
N SER A 336 28.08 14.57 -7.62
CA SER A 336 28.03 15.39 -6.41
C SER A 336 27.23 16.65 -6.66
N HIS A 337 26.32 16.93 -5.74
CA HIS A 337 25.43 18.08 -5.77
C HIS A 337 25.67 18.99 -4.56
N ALA A 338 26.94 19.18 -4.17
CA ALA A 338 27.31 19.88 -2.95
C ALA A 338 26.72 21.30 -2.83
N GLU A 339 26.73 22.10 -3.91
CA GLU A 339 26.12 23.44 -3.92
C GLU A 339 24.61 23.37 -3.74
N TRP A 340 23.97 22.41 -4.40
CA TRP A 340 22.53 22.20 -4.28
C TRP A 340 22.13 21.76 -2.87
N PHE A 341 22.87 20.80 -2.30
CA PHE A 341 22.65 20.29 -0.96
C PHE A 341 22.93 21.36 0.11
N HIS A 342 23.93 22.21 -0.09
CA HIS A 342 24.17 23.38 0.75
C HIS A 342 22.97 24.32 0.73
N GLN A 343 22.45 24.65 -0.45
CA GLN A 343 21.28 25.52 -0.60
C GLN A 343 20.04 24.97 0.13
N ILE A 344 19.76 23.67 0.01
CA ILE A 344 18.67 23.02 0.75
C ILE A 344 18.91 23.09 2.27
N THR A 345 20.16 22.91 2.70
CA THR A 345 20.53 22.94 4.12
C THR A 345 20.34 24.33 4.73
N GLU A 346 20.61 25.40 3.97
CA GLU A 346 20.30 26.77 4.40
C GLU A 346 18.80 26.96 4.65
N TRP A 347 17.95 26.54 3.69
CA TRP A 347 16.49 26.60 3.86
C TRP A 347 15.98 25.77 5.04
N ARG A 348 16.57 24.59 5.26
CA ARG A 348 16.30 23.77 6.45
C ARG A 348 16.70 24.47 7.74
N GLY A 349 17.82 25.19 7.76
CA GLY A 349 18.26 25.96 8.91
C GLY A 349 17.25 27.03 9.30
N GLU A 350 16.71 27.75 8.31
CA GLU A 350 15.68 28.77 8.52
C GLU A 350 14.37 28.19 9.08
N SER A 351 13.94 27.03 8.59
CA SER A 351 12.72 26.36 9.10
C SER A 351 12.91 25.84 10.53
N ARG A 352 14.07 25.24 10.83
CA ARG A 352 14.39 24.72 12.18
C ARG A 352 14.32 25.78 13.27
N LEU A 353 14.73 27.01 12.99
CA LEU A 353 14.65 28.12 13.96
C LEU A 353 13.21 28.43 14.42
N ARG A 354 12.21 28.04 13.62
CA ARG A 354 10.78 28.25 13.90
C ARG A 354 10.07 26.99 14.36
N ASP A 355 10.75 25.86 14.34
CA ASP A 355 10.20 24.58 14.72
C ASP A 355 9.81 24.59 16.20
N ILE A 356 8.61 24.07 16.48
CA ILE A 356 8.04 24.01 17.82
C ILE A 356 8.91 23.18 18.77
N ILE A 357 9.64 22.17 18.26
CA ILE A 357 10.55 21.35 19.08
C ILE A 357 11.71 22.16 19.69
N ASN A 358 12.04 23.31 19.09
CA ASN A 358 13.11 24.19 19.56
C ASN A 358 12.57 25.33 20.44
N GLN A 359 11.26 25.41 20.66
CA GLN A 359 10.67 26.39 21.55
C GLN A 359 10.78 25.91 23.01
N PRO A 360 11.02 26.80 23.98
CA PRO A 360 11.13 26.40 25.37
C PRO A 360 9.84 25.73 25.84
N GLU A 361 9.98 24.69 26.66
CA GLU A 361 8.86 24.12 27.39
C GLU A 361 8.15 25.24 28.16
N ASN A 362 6.83 25.27 28.03
CA ASN A 362 5.97 26.07 28.88
C ASN A 362 5.12 25.11 29.74
N ASP A 363 4.28 25.63 30.62
CA ASP A 363 3.40 24.81 31.47
C ASP A 363 2.29 24.06 30.68
N HIS A 364 2.41 23.98 29.34
CA HIS A 364 1.51 23.24 28.46
C HIS A 364 2.25 22.14 27.68
N LEU A 365 1.61 20.98 27.57
CA LEU A 365 2.10 19.89 26.73
C LEU A 365 1.79 20.19 25.26
N ALA A 366 2.81 20.54 24.48
CA ALA A 366 2.70 20.63 23.03
C ALA A 366 2.71 19.22 22.43
N ALA A 367 1.76 18.93 21.53
CA ALA A 367 1.66 17.60 20.92
C ALA A 367 2.93 17.16 20.18
N PRO A 368 3.65 18.02 19.45
CA PRO A 368 4.96 17.67 18.87
C PRO A 368 6.01 17.23 19.89
N HIS A 369 6.12 17.88 21.06
CA HIS A 369 7.01 17.43 22.13
C HIS A 369 6.63 16.04 22.63
N PHE A 370 5.32 15.77 22.77
CA PHE A 370 4.83 14.46 23.19
C PHE A 370 5.15 13.36 22.16
N VAL A 371 4.96 13.63 20.87
CA VAL A 371 5.28 12.69 19.79
C VAL A 371 6.79 12.43 19.73
N ASN A 372 7.61 13.48 19.77
CA ASN A 372 9.07 13.32 19.78
C ASN A 372 9.56 12.52 21.00
N ALA A 373 8.96 12.72 22.18
CA ALA A 373 9.29 11.94 23.36
C ALA A 373 8.96 10.43 23.19
N ILE A 374 7.91 10.08 22.42
CA ILE A 374 7.63 8.68 22.05
C ILE A 374 8.75 8.16 21.13
N TRP A 375 9.15 8.94 20.14
CA TRP A 375 10.25 8.56 19.24
C TRP A 375 11.56 8.32 20.02
N GLU A 376 11.94 9.22 20.92
CA GLU A 376 13.11 9.08 21.79
C GLU A 376 13.02 7.86 22.70
N ALA A 377 11.89 7.67 23.37
CA ALA A 377 11.68 6.56 24.30
C ALA A 377 11.67 5.18 23.60
N THR A 378 11.30 5.14 22.32
CA THR A 378 11.27 3.92 21.50
C THR A 378 12.49 3.76 20.61
N ALA A 379 13.44 4.72 20.67
CA ALA A 379 14.60 4.79 19.78
C ALA A 379 14.24 4.70 18.27
N GLY A 380 13.03 5.11 17.90
CA GLY A 380 12.50 4.98 16.54
C GLY A 380 12.20 3.54 16.08
N GLU A 381 12.17 2.56 16.99
CA GLU A 381 11.93 1.14 16.66
C GLU A 381 10.45 0.73 16.76
N ALA A 382 9.57 1.63 17.22
CA ALA A 382 8.15 1.33 17.37
C ALA A 382 7.40 1.36 16.04
N ILE A 383 6.45 0.44 15.89
CA ILE A 383 5.42 0.53 14.85
C ILE A 383 4.37 1.54 15.31
N ILE A 384 4.21 2.62 14.56
CA ILE A 384 3.24 3.68 14.86
C ILE A 384 2.01 3.53 13.96
N VAL A 385 0.84 3.55 14.59
CA VAL A 385 -0.46 3.56 13.91
C VAL A 385 -1.20 4.82 14.37
N THR A 386 -1.86 5.48 13.43
CA THR A 386 -2.61 6.70 13.69
C THR A 386 -4.01 6.60 13.09
N ASP A 387 -4.98 7.26 13.72
CA ASP A 387 -6.21 7.66 13.04
C ASP A 387 -5.95 8.94 12.21
N VAL A 388 -6.97 9.55 11.61
CA VAL A 388 -6.84 10.73 10.75
C VAL A 388 -7.02 12.02 11.56
N GLY A 389 -6.08 12.96 11.45
CA GLY A 389 -6.19 14.26 12.11
C GLY A 389 -4.87 15.01 12.26
N GLN A 390 -4.84 16.04 13.10
CA GLN A 390 -3.60 16.78 13.41
C GLN A 390 -2.53 15.87 14.02
N HIS A 391 -2.93 14.93 14.87
CA HIS A 391 -2.02 13.96 15.48
C HIS A 391 -1.34 13.06 14.46
N GLN A 392 -1.98 12.76 13.33
CA GLN A 392 -1.37 12.02 12.22
C GLN A 392 -0.23 12.81 11.60
N MET A 393 -0.44 14.12 11.39
CA MET A 393 0.58 14.98 10.79
C MET A 393 1.76 15.16 11.74
N TRP A 394 1.50 15.33 13.05
CA TRP A 394 2.57 15.39 14.03
C TRP A 394 3.36 14.09 14.12
N ALA A 395 2.70 12.93 14.12
CA ALA A 395 3.38 11.62 14.05
C ALA A 395 4.16 11.40 12.73
N ALA A 396 3.84 12.15 11.69
CA ALA A 396 4.56 12.11 10.43
C ALA A 396 5.74 13.11 10.37
N GLN A 397 5.77 14.10 11.25
CA GLN A 397 6.80 15.15 11.28
C GLN A 397 7.85 14.90 12.35
N TYR A 398 7.42 14.41 13.51
CA TYR A 398 8.19 14.18 14.73
C TYR A 398 8.11 12.70 15.11
#